data_AF-A0A485BJ64-F1
#
_entry.id   AF-A0A485BJ64-F1
#
_cell.length_a   1.000
_cell.length_b   1.000
_cell.length_c   1.000
_cell.angle_alpha   90.00
_cell.angle_beta   90.00
_cell.angle_gamma   90.00
#
_symmetry.space_group_name_H-M   'P 1'
#
loop_
_entity.id
_entity.type
_entity.pdbx_description
1 polymer ?
#
loop_
_entity_poly.entity_id
_entity_poly.type
_entity_poly.pdbx_seq_one_letter_code
_entity_poly.pdbx_strand_id
1 'polypeptide(L)'
;MMLTALACWATRGRGSCDAQNVHPELLVVTFGKAFGVSGAAVLCSEAPADYLLQFARHLIYSTAMPPAQAVALSAALRAIRGDEGQRRREALACRIAQFRDGMRDYPGQLTESTSAIQPLIVGDNARALRLAARLREQGCWATAIRPPTVPVGSARLRLTLSAAHESADIERLLEVLHDGGE
;
A
#
# COMPACT_ATOMS: atom_id res chain seq x y z
N MET A 1 10.62 7.23 4.11
CA MET A 1 9.18 7.39 4.41
C MET A 1 8.60 6.00 4.66
N MET A 2 8.66 5.53 5.91
CA MET A 2 8.05 4.26 6.30
C MET A 2 6.55 4.39 6.02
N LEU A 3 6.04 3.71 4.99
CA LEU A 3 4.60 3.49 4.89
C LEU A 3 4.27 2.61 6.09
N THR A 4 3.81 3.20 7.19
CA THR A 4 3.13 2.45 8.24
C THR A 4 2.02 1.69 7.53
N ALA A 5 2.08 0.36 7.54
CA ALA A 5 1.08 -0.53 6.91
C ALA A 5 -0.27 -0.49 7.68
N LEU A 6 -0.62 0.70 8.18
CA LEU A 6 -1.80 1.02 8.96
C LEU A 6 -3.05 0.59 8.20
N ALA A 7 -4.01 0.06 8.95
CA ALA A 7 -5.22 -0.62 8.51
C ALA A 7 -5.03 -1.99 7.83
N CYS A 8 -3.91 -2.21 7.11
CA CYS A 8 -3.65 -3.46 6.38
C CYS A 8 -2.86 -4.51 7.18
N TRP A 9 -2.20 -4.11 8.27
CA TRP A 9 -1.26 -4.97 8.99
C TRP A 9 -1.46 -4.89 10.51
N ALA A 10 -1.03 -5.93 11.21
CA ALA A 10 -1.14 -6.12 12.65
C ALA A 10 -2.60 -6.19 13.18
N THR A 11 -2.71 -6.54 14.46
CA THR A 11 -3.99 -6.67 15.16
C THR A 11 -4.74 -5.33 15.13
N ARG A 12 -6.02 -5.37 14.76
CA ARG A 12 -6.90 -4.20 14.58
C ARG A 12 -6.37 -3.14 13.60
N GLY A 13 -5.45 -3.52 12.71
CA GLY A 13 -4.92 -2.63 11.67
C GLY A 13 -3.98 -1.54 12.21
N ARG A 14 -3.25 -1.79 13.30
CA ARG A 14 -2.34 -0.80 13.91
C ARG A 14 -1.02 -0.60 13.15
N GLY A 15 -0.76 -1.41 12.12
CA GLY A 15 0.36 -1.23 11.22
C GLY A 15 1.67 -1.82 11.74
N SER A 16 2.77 -1.48 11.07
CA SER A 16 4.08 -2.10 11.26
C SER A 16 4.71 -1.83 12.62
N CYS A 17 4.50 -0.63 13.19
CA CYS A 17 5.03 -0.29 14.51
C CYS A 17 4.46 -1.21 15.60
N ASP A 18 3.13 -1.45 15.60
CA ASP A 18 2.49 -2.39 16.53
C ASP A 18 2.99 -3.82 16.33
N ALA A 19 3.13 -4.28 15.08
CA ALA A 19 3.66 -5.61 14.79
C ALA A 19 5.11 -5.83 15.25
N GLN A 20 5.92 -4.77 15.28
CA GLN A 20 7.32 -4.82 15.73
C GLN A 20 7.50 -4.37 17.18
N ASN A 21 6.42 -4.11 17.91
CA ASN A 21 6.44 -3.57 19.27
C ASN A 21 7.28 -2.29 19.41
N VAL A 22 7.20 -1.42 18.41
CA VAL A 22 7.88 -0.11 18.35
C VAL A 22 6.89 0.98 18.69
N HIS A 23 7.25 1.83 19.65
CA HIS A 23 6.45 2.98 20.08
C HIS A 23 7.17 4.29 19.72
N PRO A 24 6.89 4.87 18.54
CA PRO A 24 7.53 6.13 18.15
C PRO A 24 6.97 7.32 18.93
N GLU A 25 7.82 8.32 19.20
CA GLU A 25 7.39 9.60 19.79
C GLU A 25 6.46 10.38 18.86
N LEU A 26 6.73 10.33 17.55
CA LEU A 26 5.91 10.92 16.50
C LEU A 26 5.59 9.86 15.44
N LEU A 27 4.30 9.60 15.23
CA LEU A 27 3.83 8.72 14.16
C LEU A 27 3.05 9.50 13.11
N VAL A 28 3.61 9.61 11.90
CA VAL A 28 2.91 10.22 10.76
C VAL A 28 2.08 9.17 10.04
N VAL A 29 0.79 9.45 9.83
CA VAL A 29 -0.15 8.56 9.16
C VAL A 29 -0.87 9.31 8.03
N THR A 30 -1.26 8.59 6.99
CA THR A 30 -2.08 9.14 5.89
C THR A 30 -3.39 8.39 5.78
N PHE A 31 -4.45 9.13 5.48
CA PHE A 31 -5.77 8.58 5.23
C PHE A 31 -6.03 8.32 3.73
N GLY A 32 -5.14 8.83 2.86
CA GLY A 32 -5.12 8.70 1.39
C GLY A 32 -4.97 7.28 0.82
N LYS A 33 -4.89 6.25 1.67
CA LYS A 33 -4.54 4.87 1.27
C LYS A 33 -5.61 3.90 1.76
N ALA A 34 -5.28 3.05 2.71
CA ALA A 34 -6.16 2.00 3.20
C ALA A 34 -7.43 2.53 3.91
N PHE A 35 -7.44 3.78 4.37
CA PHE A 35 -8.63 4.44 4.91
C PHE A 35 -9.60 4.92 3.83
N GLY A 36 -9.16 5.04 2.56
CA GLY A 36 -10.02 5.42 1.43
C GLY A 36 -10.55 6.86 1.45
N VAL A 37 -9.97 7.74 2.26
CA VAL A 37 -10.32 9.17 2.34
C VAL A 37 -9.07 10.02 2.06
N SER A 38 -9.09 11.33 2.28
CA SER A 38 -7.89 12.18 2.16
C SER A 38 -7.41 12.68 3.52
N GLY A 39 -6.21 13.26 3.56
CA GLY A 39 -5.61 13.85 4.77
C GLY A 39 -4.53 12.99 5.42
N ALA A 40 -3.99 13.51 6.51
CA ALA A 40 -2.92 12.92 7.30
C ALA A 40 -3.04 13.38 8.75
N ALA A 41 -2.35 12.68 9.65
CA ALA A 41 -2.23 13.08 11.05
C ALA A 41 -0.83 12.75 11.58
N VAL A 42 -0.44 13.46 12.64
CA VAL A 42 0.73 13.12 13.47
C VAL A 42 0.19 12.67 14.82
N LEU A 43 0.44 11.42 15.18
CA LEU A 43 0.09 10.90 16.50
C LEU A 43 1.32 11.08 17.40
N CYS A 44 1.13 11.79 18.50
CA CYS A 44 2.20 12.16 19.43
C CYS A 44 1.62 12.46 20.82
N SER A 45 2.49 12.72 21.79
CA SER A 45 2.08 13.23 23.10
C SER A 45 1.62 14.69 23.01
N GLU A 46 1.04 15.19 24.10
CA GLU A 46 0.45 16.53 24.18
C GLU A 46 1.48 17.64 23.93
N ALA A 47 2.67 17.58 24.56
CA ALA A 47 3.66 18.65 24.42
C ALA A 47 4.15 18.88 22.97
N PRO A 48 4.49 17.83 22.18
CA PRO A 48 4.73 18.00 20.74
C PRO A 48 3.50 18.46 19.94
N ALA A 49 2.30 18.02 20.31
CA ALA A 49 1.08 18.45 19.64
C ALA A 49 0.84 19.95 19.80
N ASP A 50 0.96 20.47 21.02
CA ASP A 50 0.85 21.90 21.33
C ASP A 50 1.89 22.73 20.60
N TYR A 51 3.14 22.24 20.58
CA TYR A 51 4.20 22.87 19.80
C TYR A 51 3.85 22.96 18.31
N LEU A 52 3.37 21.87 17.70
CA LEU A 52 2.97 21.86 16.30
C LEU A 52 1.79 22.80 16.04
N LEU A 53 0.80 22.85 16.94
CA LEU A 53 -0.34 23.77 16.82
C LEU A 53 0.09 25.24 16.87
N GLN A 54 1.13 25.58 17.65
CA GLN A 54 1.61 26.96 17.81
C GLN A 54 2.61 27.39 16.74
N PHE A 55 3.44 26.47 16.23
CA PHE A 55 4.59 26.83 15.38
C PHE A 55 4.53 26.26 13.96
N ALA A 56 3.71 25.25 13.68
CA ALA A 56 3.66 24.65 12.34
C ALA A 56 2.82 25.51 11.38
N ARG A 57 3.50 26.40 10.64
CA ARG A 57 2.88 27.28 9.63
C ARG A 57 1.98 26.54 8.63
N HIS A 58 2.38 25.33 8.22
CA HIS A 58 1.61 24.51 7.27
C HIS A 58 0.30 23.97 7.84
N LEU A 59 0.16 23.90 9.17
CA LEU A 59 -1.09 23.57 9.84
C LEU A 59 -1.92 24.83 10.11
N ILE A 60 -1.28 25.89 10.63
CA ILE A 60 -1.92 27.14 11.04
C ILE A 60 -2.55 27.90 9.86
N TYR A 61 -1.85 27.95 8.73
CA TYR A 61 -2.26 28.71 7.54
C TYR A 61 -2.89 27.82 6.45
N SER A 62 -3.44 26.66 6.84
CA SER A 62 -4.17 25.77 5.95
C SER A 62 -5.63 25.68 6.36
N THR A 63 -6.52 25.51 5.38
CA THR A 63 -7.92 25.21 5.66
C THR A 63 -8.04 23.88 6.40
N ALA A 64 -8.85 23.85 7.45
CA ALA A 64 -9.12 22.64 8.21
C ALA A 64 -9.81 21.55 7.36
N MET A 65 -9.68 20.30 7.80
CA MET A 65 -10.35 19.17 7.17
C MET A 65 -11.88 19.37 7.17
N PRO A 66 -12.58 19.16 6.03
CA PRO A 66 -14.03 19.21 5.98
C PRO A 66 -14.71 18.26 6.99
N PRO A 67 -15.79 18.68 7.68
CA PRO A 67 -16.47 17.84 8.67
C PRO A 67 -16.95 16.50 8.12
N ALA A 68 -17.47 16.47 6.88
CA ALA A 68 -17.90 15.23 6.23
C ALA A 68 -16.76 14.21 6.12
N GLN A 69 -15.53 14.68 5.89
CA GLN A 69 -14.35 13.85 5.79
C GLN A 69 -13.92 13.30 7.15
N ALA A 70 -14.05 14.08 8.22
CA ALA A 70 -13.81 13.61 9.59
C ALA A 70 -14.82 12.51 9.99
N VAL A 71 -16.09 12.64 9.58
CA VAL A 71 -17.12 11.60 9.77
C VAL A 71 -16.79 10.33 8.99
N ALA A 72 -16.42 10.47 7.71
CA ALA A 72 -16.02 9.34 6.87
C ALA A 72 -14.79 8.62 7.44
N LEU A 73 -13.78 9.37 7.89
CA LEU A 73 -12.60 8.82 8.57
C LEU A 73 -12.97 8.05 9.84
N SER A 74 -13.89 8.60 10.64
CA SER A 74 -14.36 7.93 11.87
C SER A 74 -15.10 6.63 11.57
N ALA A 75 -15.87 6.58 10.48
CA ALA A 75 -16.52 5.35 10.01
C ALA A 75 -15.50 4.33 9.48
N ALA A 76 -14.53 4.77 8.68
CA ALA A 76 -13.45 3.93 8.18
C ALA A 76 -12.64 3.32 9.32
N LEU A 77 -12.27 4.11 10.33
CA LEU A 77 -11.54 3.62 11.50
C LEU A 77 -12.32 2.55 12.28
N ARG A 78 -13.63 2.73 12.45
CA ARG A 78 -14.51 1.73 13.07
C ARG A 78 -14.53 0.43 12.28
N ALA A 79 -14.69 0.51 10.95
CA ALA A 79 -14.66 -0.67 10.08
C ALA A 79 -13.31 -1.40 10.14
N ILE A 80 -12.20 -0.66 10.06
CA ILE A 80 -10.83 -1.21 10.11
C ILE A 80 -10.56 -1.97 11.42
N ARG A 81 -11.04 -1.42 12.55
CA ARG A 81 -10.80 -1.98 13.88
C ARG A 81 -11.73 -3.15 14.24
N GLY A 82 -12.87 -3.28 13.57
CA GLY A 82 -13.85 -4.33 13.80
C GLY A 82 -13.60 -5.59 12.96
N ASP A 83 -14.55 -6.52 13.03
CA ASP A 83 -14.47 -7.84 12.37
C ASP A 83 -14.38 -7.73 10.85
N GLU A 84 -15.04 -6.73 10.26
CA GLU A 84 -14.96 -6.47 8.83
C GLU A 84 -13.53 -6.15 8.39
N GLY A 85 -12.83 -5.29 9.13
CA GLY A 85 -11.43 -4.99 8.87
C GLY A 85 -10.54 -6.22 9.06
N GLN A 86 -10.86 -7.09 10.02
CA GLN A 86 -10.14 -8.34 10.23
C GLN A 86 -10.29 -9.29 9.04
N ARG A 87 -11.53 -9.54 8.59
CA ARG A 87 -11.80 -10.36 7.38
C ARG A 87 -11.08 -9.82 6.15
N ARG A 88 -11.07 -8.51 5.95
CA ARG A 88 -10.35 -7.88 4.81
C ARG A 88 -8.85 -8.09 4.87
N ARG A 89 -8.24 -8.02 6.06
CA ARG A 89 -6.80 -8.29 6.23
C ARG A 89 -6.47 -9.75 5.95
N GLU A 90 -7.31 -10.68 6.41
CA GLU A 90 -7.17 -12.12 6.14
C GLU A 90 -7.31 -12.42 4.65
N ALA A 91 -8.33 -11.87 3.99
CA ALA A 91 -8.51 -11.99 2.55
C ALA A 91 -7.29 -11.46 1.79
N LEU A 92 -6.81 -10.27 2.13
CA LEU A 92 -5.59 -9.69 1.54
C LEU A 92 -4.36 -10.59 1.76
N ALA A 93 -4.18 -11.16 2.95
CA ALA A 93 -3.09 -12.08 3.23
C ALA A 93 -3.18 -13.34 2.36
N CYS A 94 -4.37 -13.92 2.19
CA CYS A 94 -4.59 -15.04 1.26
C CYS A 94 -4.25 -14.67 -0.19
N ARG A 95 -4.65 -13.49 -0.68
CA ARG A 95 -4.30 -13.04 -2.05
C ARG A 95 -2.80 -12.84 -2.24
N ILE A 96 -2.12 -12.30 -1.22
CA ILE A 96 -0.65 -12.17 -1.24
C ILE A 96 0.00 -13.56 -1.30
N ALA A 97 -0.43 -14.51 -0.48
CA ALA A 97 0.10 -15.87 -0.49
C ALA A 97 -0.13 -16.55 -1.85
N GLN A 98 -1.36 -16.52 -2.36
CA GLN A 98 -1.72 -17.05 -3.68
C GLN A 98 -0.86 -16.47 -4.81
N PHE A 99 -0.72 -15.14 -4.84
CA PHE A 99 0.12 -14.47 -5.84
C PHE A 99 1.59 -14.90 -5.72
N ARG A 100 2.14 -14.95 -4.52
CA ARG A 100 3.54 -15.33 -4.30
C ARG A 100 3.82 -16.78 -4.66
N ASP A 101 2.91 -17.69 -4.32
CA ASP A 101 3.02 -19.10 -4.71
C ASP A 101 2.96 -19.26 -6.24
N GLY A 102 2.05 -18.56 -6.91
CA GLY A 102 1.97 -18.56 -8.37
C GLY A 102 3.18 -17.94 -9.08
N MET A 103 3.94 -17.07 -8.40
CA MET A 103 5.16 -16.46 -8.95
C MET A 103 6.43 -17.29 -8.67
N ARG A 104 6.34 -18.46 -8.02
CA ARG A 104 7.50 -19.25 -7.61
C ARG A 104 8.36 -19.71 -8.80
N ASP A 105 7.71 -20.09 -9.90
CA ASP A 105 8.36 -20.55 -11.13
C ASP A 105 8.54 -19.43 -12.16
N TYR A 106 8.20 -18.18 -11.80
CA TYR A 106 8.34 -17.04 -12.68
C TYR A 106 9.83 -16.69 -12.88
N PRO A 107 10.32 -16.53 -14.12
CA PRO A 107 11.74 -16.31 -14.40
C PRO A 107 12.25 -14.91 -13.98
N GLY A 108 11.36 -13.98 -13.66
CA GLY A 108 11.72 -12.64 -13.21
C GLY A 108 11.95 -12.53 -11.70
N GLN A 109 12.56 -11.42 -11.28
CA GLN A 109 12.91 -11.22 -9.88
C GLN A 109 11.77 -10.54 -9.10
N LEU A 110 11.03 -11.32 -8.30
CA LEU A 110 10.11 -10.79 -7.30
C LEU A 110 10.88 -10.48 -6.00
N THR A 111 10.64 -9.32 -5.40
CA THR A 111 11.25 -9.01 -4.09
C THR A 111 10.58 -9.80 -2.96
N GLU A 112 11.32 -10.07 -1.89
CA GLU A 112 10.80 -10.64 -0.64
C GLU A 112 9.89 -9.63 0.10
N SER A 113 8.66 -9.46 -0.41
CA SER A 113 7.64 -8.60 0.18
C SER A 113 6.50 -9.44 0.72
N THR A 114 6.26 -9.31 2.02
CA THR A 114 5.07 -9.86 2.68
C THR A 114 3.90 -8.88 2.71
N SER A 115 4.08 -7.65 2.18
CA SER A 115 3.07 -6.59 2.22
C SER A 115 2.08 -6.65 1.04
N ALA A 116 1.04 -5.82 1.07
CA ALA A 116 0.12 -5.65 -0.06
C ALA A 116 0.81 -5.21 -1.36
N ILE A 117 1.99 -4.62 -1.26
CA ILE A 117 2.78 -4.19 -2.42
C ILE A 117 3.70 -5.35 -2.80
N GLN A 118 3.63 -5.80 -4.04
CA GLN A 118 4.46 -6.86 -4.61
C GLN A 118 5.32 -6.28 -5.75
N PRO A 119 6.54 -5.81 -5.46
CA PRO A 119 7.44 -5.28 -6.48
C PRO A 119 8.04 -6.38 -7.36
N LEU A 120 7.80 -6.29 -8.67
CA LEU A 120 8.44 -7.14 -9.67
C LEU A 120 9.56 -6.37 -10.37
N ILE A 121 10.81 -6.78 -10.15
CA ILE A 121 11.98 -6.15 -10.75
C ILE A 121 12.12 -6.61 -12.20
N VAL A 122 12.11 -5.64 -13.12
CA VAL A 122 12.22 -5.85 -14.57
C VAL A 122 13.60 -5.42 -15.08
N GLY A 123 14.24 -4.47 -14.40
CA GLY A 123 15.57 -3.95 -14.72
C GLY A 123 15.53 -2.85 -15.77
N ASP A 124 15.19 -3.21 -17.01
CA ASP A 124 15.12 -2.29 -18.14
C ASP A 124 13.83 -1.44 -18.17
N ASN A 125 13.99 -0.16 -18.51
CA ASN A 125 12.89 0.81 -18.59
C ASN A 125 11.90 0.47 -19.72
N ALA A 126 12.41 0.09 -20.89
CA ALA A 126 11.55 -0.19 -22.04
C ALA A 126 10.78 -1.50 -21.84
N ARG A 127 11.44 -2.53 -21.28
CA ARG A 127 10.81 -3.79 -20.89
C ARG A 127 9.72 -3.58 -19.84
N ALA A 128 9.99 -2.76 -18.81
CA ALA A 128 8.99 -2.45 -17.78
C ALA A 128 7.75 -1.74 -18.36
N LEU A 129 7.94 -0.80 -19.30
CA LEU A 129 6.83 -0.14 -19.98
C LEU A 129 6.04 -1.09 -20.87
N ARG A 130 6.71 -1.93 -21.66
CA ARG A 130 6.04 -2.91 -22.53
C ARG A 130 5.20 -3.88 -21.71
N LEU A 131 5.76 -4.39 -20.61
CA LEU A 131 5.03 -5.29 -19.71
C LEU A 131 3.82 -4.60 -19.07
N ALA A 132 3.96 -3.35 -18.61
CA ALA A 132 2.82 -2.58 -18.09
C ALA A 132 1.74 -2.33 -19.15
N ALA A 133 2.13 -2.02 -20.40
CA ALA A 133 1.20 -1.80 -21.50
C ALA A 133 0.42 -3.09 -21.84
N ARG A 134 1.12 -4.22 -21.93
CA ARG A 134 0.51 -5.53 -22.16
C ARG A 134 -0.45 -5.93 -21.04
N LEU A 135 -0.04 -5.77 -19.78
CA LEU A 135 -0.94 -6.01 -18.65
C LEU A 135 -2.23 -5.20 -18.79
N ARG A 136 -2.11 -3.92 -19.18
CA ARG A 136 -3.25 -3.04 -19.37
C ARG A 136 -4.17 -3.48 -20.53
N GLU A 137 -3.61 -3.94 -21.64
CA GLU A 137 -4.39 -4.51 -22.77
C GLU A 137 -5.18 -5.75 -22.36
N GLN A 138 -4.69 -6.49 -21.37
CA GLN A 138 -5.32 -7.68 -20.82
C GLN A 138 -6.25 -7.39 -19.63
N GLY A 139 -6.49 -6.10 -19.32
CA GLY A 139 -7.38 -5.66 -18.25
C GLY A 139 -6.72 -5.48 -16.88
N CYS A 140 -5.40 -5.71 -16.76
CA CYS A 140 -4.65 -5.59 -15.51
C CYS A 140 -3.89 -4.26 -15.45
N TRP A 141 -4.25 -3.37 -14.52
CA TRP A 141 -3.55 -2.09 -14.37
C TRP A 141 -2.36 -2.20 -13.41
N ALA A 142 -1.14 -2.14 -13.94
CA ALA A 142 0.10 -2.08 -13.17
C ALA A 142 0.94 -0.85 -13.54
N THR A 143 1.56 -0.22 -12.53
CA THR A 143 2.41 0.96 -12.77
C THR A 143 3.88 0.57 -12.85
N ALA A 144 4.54 0.94 -13.94
CA ALA A 144 5.99 0.86 -14.07
C ALA A 144 6.67 2.04 -13.35
N ILE A 145 7.54 1.72 -12.39
CA ILE A 145 8.38 2.68 -11.68
C ILE A 145 9.79 2.63 -12.26
N ARG A 146 10.31 3.80 -12.62
CA ARG A 146 11.58 4.01 -13.34
C ARG A 146 12.41 5.10 -12.65
N PRO A 147 13.70 5.25 -12.97
CA PRO A 147 14.50 6.39 -12.52
C PRO A 147 13.80 7.74 -12.83
N PRO A 148 13.95 8.77 -11.97
CA PRO A 148 14.80 8.83 -10.77
C PRO A 148 14.19 8.19 -9.50
N THR A 149 12.95 7.69 -9.57
CA THR A 149 12.24 7.14 -8.40
C THR A 149 12.84 5.83 -7.88
N VAL A 150 13.53 5.08 -8.74
CA VAL A 150 14.31 3.87 -8.40
C VAL A 150 15.70 3.96 -9.03
N PRO A 151 16.72 3.26 -8.48
CA PRO A 151 18.05 3.21 -9.08
C PRO A 151 18.03 2.78 -10.55
N VAL A 152 18.97 3.31 -11.33
CA VAL A 152 19.17 2.92 -12.75
C VAL A 152 19.38 1.41 -12.84
N GLY A 153 18.78 0.77 -13.85
CA GLY A 153 18.84 -0.69 -14.03
C GLY A 153 17.96 -1.49 -13.06
N SER A 154 17.10 -0.84 -12.27
CA SER A 154 16.17 -1.50 -11.33
C SER A 154 14.70 -1.10 -11.56
N ALA A 155 14.35 -0.78 -12.82
CA ALA A 155 12.98 -0.52 -13.21
C ALA A 155 12.09 -1.69 -12.79
N ARG A 156 10.88 -1.38 -12.30
CA ARG A 156 10.02 -2.40 -11.68
C ARG A 156 8.56 -2.12 -11.89
N LEU A 157 7.74 -3.16 -11.90
CA LEU A 157 6.30 -3.01 -11.76
C LEU A 157 5.94 -3.00 -10.27
N ARG A 158 5.13 -2.03 -9.87
CA ARG A 158 4.56 -1.98 -8.52
C ARG A 158 3.15 -2.55 -8.55
N LEU A 159 3.03 -3.84 -8.27
CA LEU A 159 1.73 -4.49 -8.10
C LEU A 159 1.22 -4.20 -6.68
N THR A 160 -0.04 -3.80 -6.54
CA THR A 160 -0.66 -3.53 -5.24
C THR A 160 -1.92 -4.37 -5.13
N LEU A 161 -1.88 -5.40 -4.29
CA LEU A 161 -3.00 -6.28 -4.04
C LEU A 161 -3.96 -5.64 -3.03
N SER A 162 -5.24 -5.97 -3.16
CA SER A 162 -6.32 -5.46 -2.32
C SER A 162 -7.16 -6.64 -1.80
N ALA A 163 -7.81 -6.44 -0.66
CA ALA A 163 -8.81 -7.37 -0.15
C ALA A 163 -10.03 -7.51 -1.08
N ALA A 164 -10.22 -6.55 -1.99
CA ALA A 164 -11.29 -6.58 -2.98
C ALA A 164 -10.99 -7.49 -4.19
N HIS A 165 -9.74 -7.92 -4.38
CA HIS A 165 -9.43 -8.87 -5.45
C HIS A 165 -9.96 -10.26 -5.10
N GLU A 166 -10.59 -10.88 -6.08
CA GLU A 166 -11.02 -12.28 -6.03
C GLU A 166 -9.86 -13.23 -6.36
N SER A 167 -10.04 -14.52 -6.13
CA SER A 167 -9.03 -15.53 -6.48
C SER A 167 -8.73 -15.51 -7.99
N ALA A 168 -9.80 -15.41 -8.79
CA ALA A 168 -9.73 -15.37 -10.24
C ALA A 168 -8.94 -14.15 -10.77
N ASP A 169 -9.00 -13.00 -10.08
CA ASP A 169 -8.20 -11.83 -10.47
C ASP A 169 -6.70 -12.10 -10.33
N ILE A 170 -6.29 -12.83 -9.29
CA ILE A 170 -4.90 -13.20 -9.04
C ILE A 170 -4.44 -14.24 -10.06
N GLU A 171 -5.25 -15.26 -10.32
CA GLU A 171 -4.99 -16.26 -11.37
C GLU A 171 -4.80 -15.60 -12.73
N ARG A 172 -5.73 -14.72 -13.11
CA ARG A 172 -5.67 -13.96 -14.36
C ARG A 172 -4.41 -13.11 -14.46
N LEU A 173 -4.02 -12.42 -13.38
CA LEU A 173 -2.78 -11.65 -13.36
C LEU A 173 -1.56 -12.55 -13.56
N LEU A 174 -1.52 -13.71 -12.92
CA LEU A 174 -0.44 -14.68 -13.04
C LEU A 174 -0.32 -15.21 -14.47
N GLU A 175 -1.44 -15.59 -15.10
CA GLU A 175 -1.48 -16.01 -16.51
C GLU A 175 -0.85 -14.96 -17.43
N VAL A 176 -1.29 -13.70 -17.34
CA VAL A 176 -0.77 -12.62 -18.18
C VAL A 176 0.73 -12.40 -17.97
N LEU A 177 1.20 -12.53 -16.72
CA LEU A 177 2.62 -12.40 -16.39
C LEU A 177 3.44 -13.55 -16.98
N HIS A 178 3.00 -14.81 -16.82
CA HIS A 178 3.72 -16.00 -17.32
C HIS A 178 3.74 -16.09 -18.84
N ASP A 179 2.62 -15.76 -19.51
CA ASP A 179 2.56 -15.69 -20.97
C ASP A 179 3.50 -14.61 -21.55
N GLY A 180 4.03 -13.72 -20.71
CA GLY A 180 4.93 -12.62 -21.09
C GLY A 180 6.38 -12.79 -20.71
N GLY A 181 6.78 -13.95 -20.20
CA GLY A 181 8.17 -14.33 -20.03
C GLY A 181 8.81 -14.75 -21.35
N GLU A 182 9.12 -13.79 -22.21
CA GLU A 182 10.13 -13.93 -23.28
C GLU A 182 11.46 -13.30 -22.86
#